data_AF-A0A6V7I3E7-F1
#
_entry.id   AF-A0A6V7I3E7-F1
#
_cell.length_a   1.000
_cell.length_b   1.000
_cell.length_c   1.000
_cell.angle_alpha   90.00
_cell.angle_beta   90.00
_cell.angle_gamma   90.00
#
_symmetry.space_group_name_H-M   'P 1'
#
loop_
_entity.id
_entity.type
_entity.pdbx_description
1 polymer ?
#
loop_
_entity_poly.entity_id
_entity_poly.type
_entity_poly.pdbx_seq_one_letter_code
_entity_poly.pdbx_strand_id
1 'polypeptide(L)'
;GGLIFTTGFSKMSERQYSLRAPDMLGEPIVMVELDTSNGVMFPLYDPDTSLVYLCGKGDSVIRYFEITPEPPFVHYINTFQTPDPQRGIGMMPKRGCDVNSCEISRFYRLNNSGFCQVISMTVPRK
;
A
#
# COMPACT_ATOMS: atom_id res chain seq x y z
N GLY A 1 -4.46 17.87 -12.74
CA GLY A 1 -4.03 17.56 -11.36
C GLY A 1 -3.76 16.07 -11.26
N GLY A 2 -3.03 15.62 -10.24
CA GLY A 2 -2.85 14.18 -10.01
C GLY A 2 -4.17 13.49 -9.63
N LEU A 3 -4.28 12.19 -9.90
CA LEU A 3 -5.39 11.37 -9.43
C LEU A 3 -5.33 11.20 -7.90
N ILE A 4 -6.48 10.94 -7.27
CA ILE A 4 -6.59 10.76 -5.83
C ILE A 4 -6.87 9.29 -5.53
N PHE A 5 -5.99 8.65 -4.78
CA PHE A 5 -6.16 7.29 -4.27
C PHE A 5 -6.70 7.34 -2.84
N THR A 6 -7.76 6.59 -2.56
CA THR A 6 -8.38 6.53 -1.23
C THR A 6 -8.59 5.09 -0.79
N THR A 7 -8.53 4.86 0.52
CA THR A 7 -8.99 3.62 1.16
C THR A 7 -10.23 3.92 2.00
N GLY A 8 -11.06 2.90 2.22
CA GLY A 8 -12.26 3.05 3.04
C GLY A 8 -13.02 1.73 3.16
N PHE A 9 -14.31 1.84 3.46
CA PHE A 9 -15.20 0.70 3.61
C PHE A 9 -16.41 0.83 2.66
N SER A 10 -16.91 -0.29 2.14
CA SER A 10 -18.18 -0.38 1.41
C SER A 10 -19.36 -0.22 2.37
N LYS A 11 -20.58 -0.10 1.84
CA LYS A 11 -21.80 -0.10 2.68
C LYS A 11 -21.98 -1.42 3.44
N MET A 12 -21.38 -2.50 2.94
CA MET A 12 -21.36 -3.82 3.57
C MET A 12 -20.16 -4.02 4.51
N SER A 13 -19.41 -2.95 4.80
CA SER A 13 -18.22 -2.95 5.66
C SER A 13 -17.02 -3.73 5.11
N GLU A 14 -16.96 -3.99 3.80
CA GLU A 14 -15.75 -4.51 3.16
C GLU A 14 -14.73 -3.39 2.96
N ARG A 15 -13.47 -3.67 3.24
CA ARG A 15 -12.37 -2.75 2.90
C ARG A 15 -12.31 -2.60 1.40
N GLN A 16 -12.13 -1.37 0.95
CA GLN A 16 -12.02 -1.05 -0.47
C GLN A 16 -11.00 0.05 -0.70
N TYR A 17 -10.50 0.12 -1.93
CA TYR A 17 -9.80 1.29 -2.43
C TYR A 17 -10.53 1.89 -3.62
N SER A 18 -10.30 3.18 -3.88
CA SER A 18 -10.74 3.82 -5.12
C SER A 18 -9.72 4.82 -5.66
N LEU A 19 -9.71 4.96 -6.99
CA LEU A 19 -8.96 5.97 -7.72
C LEU A 19 -9.94 6.96 -8.36
N ARG A 20 -9.72 8.26 -8.17
CA ARG A 20 -10.67 9.31 -8.57
C ARG A 20 -9.96 10.48 -9.24
N ALA A 21 -10.66 11.15 -10.15
CA ALA A 21 -10.23 12.45 -10.65
C ALA A 21 -10.62 13.53 -9.62
N PRO A 22 -9.78 14.55 -9.38
CA PRO A 22 -10.02 15.58 -8.37
C PRO A 22 -11.25 16.45 -8.65
N ASP A 23 -11.63 16.57 -9.93
CA ASP A 23 -12.80 17.29 -10.43
C ASP A 23 -14.07 16.42 -10.49
N MET A 24 -13.95 15.11 -10.27
CA MET A 24 -15.05 14.15 -10.34
C MET A 24 -15.02 13.13 -9.19
N LEU A 25 -14.93 13.63 -7.95
CA LEU A 25 -14.80 12.78 -6.76
C LEU A 25 -16.00 11.85 -6.51
N GLY A 26 -17.18 12.13 -7.07
CA GLY A 26 -18.37 11.28 -6.91
C GLY A 26 -18.28 9.96 -7.68
N GLU A 27 -17.58 9.94 -8.81
CA GLU A 27 -17.53 8.81 -9.74
C GLU A 27 -16.11 8.22 -9.75
N PRO A 28 -15.89 7.04 -9.14
CA PRO A 28 -14.58 6.42 -9.14
C PRO A 28 -14.19 5.94 -10.53
N ILE A 29 -12.94 6.19 -10.93
CA ILE A 29 -12.31 5.58 -12.11
C ILE A 29 -12.12 4.08 -11.84
N VAL A 30 -11.66 3.77 -10.63
CA VAL A 30 -11.49 2.40 -10.11
C VAL A 30 -12.08 2.34 -8.72
N MET A 31 -12.83 1.28 -8.42
CA MET A 31 -13.29 0.94 -7.08
C MET A 31 -13.24 -0.57 -6.92
N VAL A 32 -12.50 -1.04 -5.92
CA VAL A 32 -12.27 -2.48 -5.72
C VAL A 32 -12.37 -2.82 -4.24
N GLU A 33 -13.20 -3.81 -3.93
CA GLU A 33 -13.31 -4.45 -2.63
C GLU A 33 -12.14 -5.42 -2.42
N LEU A 34 -11.63 -5.48 -1.18
CA LEU A 34 -10.40 -6.18 -0.83
C LEU A 34 -10.61 -7.35 0.12
N ASP A 35 -11.29 -7.13 1.25
CA ASP A 35 -11.64 -8.14 2.26
C ASP A 35 -12.59 -7.55 3.31
N THR A 36 -12.98 -8.33 4.31
CA THR A 36 -13.95 -7.98 5.36
C THR A 36 -13.31 -7.60 6.70
N SER A 37 -12.02 -7.25 6.72
CA SER A 37 -11.35 -6.86 7.97
C SER A 37 -11.76 -5.46 8.42
N ASN A 38 -11.78 -5.21 9.73
CA ASN A 38 -12.24 -3.93 10.28
C ASN A 38 -11.13 -2.85 10.37
N GLY A 39 -9.88 -3.22 10.10
CA GLY A 39 -8.73 -2.32 10.25
C GLY A 39 -8.66 -1.29 9.14
N VAL A 40 -8.61 0.00 9.50
CA VAL A 40 -8.35 1.08 8.54
C VAL A 40 -7.03 0.83 7.81
N MET A 41 -7.07 0.85 6.48
CA MET A 41 -5.88 0.74 5.63
C MET A 41 -5.31 2.12 5.36
N PHE A 42 -4.00 2.26 5.48
CA PHE A 42 -3.24 3.44 5.10
C PHE A 42 -2.64 3.20 3.71
N PRO A 43 -2.93 4.07 2.72
CA PRO A 43 -2.21 4.06 1.46
C PRO A 43 -0.87 4.79 1.63
N LEU A 44 0.22 4.11 1.31
CA LEU A 44 1.57 4.67 1.29
C LEU A 44 2.04 4.68 -0.16
N TYR A 45 2.04 5.85 -0.80
CA TYR A 45 2.38 6.01 -2.22
C TYR A 45 3.85 6.38 -2.40
N ASP A 46 4.48 5.69 -3.34
CA ASP A 46 5.81 5.96 -3.83
C ASP A 46 5.73 6.56 -5.25
N PRO A 47 5.98 7.87 -5.42
CA PRO A 47 5.88 8.52 -6.72
C PRO A 47 6.99 8.14 -7.70
N ASP A 48 8.14 7.63 -7.24
CA ASP A 48 9.27 7.30 -8.12
C ASP A 48 9.04 5.98 -8.87
N THR A 49 8.27 5.07 -8.29
CA THR A 49 7.96 3.75 -8.85
C THR A 49 6.48 3.59 -9.20
N SER A 50 5.66 4.60 -8.93
CA SER A 50 4.20 4.55 -9.03
C SER A 50 3.54 3.43 -8.22
N LEU A 51 4.22 2.91 -7.19
CA LEU A 51 3.67 1.88 -6.32
C LEU A 51 2.86 2.49 -5.17
N VAL A 52 1.72 1.89 -4.87
CA VAL A 52 0.97 2.13 -3.63
C VAL A 52 0.98 0.88 -2.77
N TYR A 53 1.34 1.04 -1.51
CA TYR A 53 1.33 -0.02 -0.50
C TYR A 53 0.13 0.20 0.43
N LEU A 54 -0.69 -0.83 0.63
CA LEU A 54 -1.82 -0.83 1.54
C LEU A 54 -1.49 -1.64 2.78
N CYS A 55 -1.52 -0.96 3.92
CA CYS A 55 -1.17 -1.52 5.23
C CYS A 55 -2.25 -1.14 6.25
N GLY A 56 -2.74 -2.05 7.08
CA GLY A 56 -3.65 -1.71 8.18
C GLY A 56 -3.13 -2.17 9.54
N LYS A 57 -3.48 -1.46 10.62
CA LYS A 57 -3.20 -1.97 11.98
C LYS A 57 -3.98 -3.26 12.21
N GLY A 58 -3.33 -4.27 12.76
CA GLY A 58 -3.89 -5.61 12.93
C GLY A 58 -3.74 -6.52 11.72
N ASP A 59 -3.33 -6.01 10.56
CA ASP A 59 -3.01 -6.86 9.42
C ASP A 59 -1.65 -7.54 9.61
N SER A 60 -1.52 -8.75 9.07
CA SER A 60 -0.25 -9.44 8.91
C SER A 60 0.28 -9.35 7.48
N VAL A 61 -0.30 -8.47 6.65
CA VAL A 61 0.02 -8.32 5.23
C VAL A 61 0.28 -6.88 4.82
N ILE A 62 1.06 -6.73 3.75
CA ILE A 62 1.20 -5.49 2.98
C ILE A 62 0.85 -5.84 1.52
N ARG A 63 -0.28 -5.33 1.01
CA ARG A 63 -0.64 -5.49 -0.42
C ARG A 63 -0.06 -4.32 -1.20
N TYR A 64 0.42 -4.53 -2.41
CA TYR A 64 0.95 -3.44 -3.21
C TYR A 64 0.57 -3.54 -4.68
N PHE A 65 0.39 -2.36 -5.27
CA PHE A 65 -0.19 -2.16 -6.58
C PHE A 65 0.63 -1.12 -7.33
N GLU A 66 0.68 -1.24 -8.65
CA GLU A 66 1.23 -0.22 -9.55
C GLU A 66 0.10 0.64 -10.11
N ILE A 67 0.29 1.95 -10.11
CA ILE A 67 -0.63 2.93 -10.69
C ILE A 67 -0.11 3.36 -12.06
N THR A 68 -0.93 3.20 -13.09
CA THR A 68 -0.59 3.52 -14.49
C THR A 68 -1.65 4.45 -15.09
N PRO A 69 -1.34 5.17 -16.18
CA PRO A 69 -2.31 6.02 -16.87
C PRO A 69 -3.29 5.23 -17.76
N GLU A 70 -3.15 3.91 -17.85
CA GLU A 70 -3.89 3.05 -18.77
C GLU A 70 -4.80 2.09 -18.00
N PRO A 71 -6.01 1.77 -18.48
CA PRO A 71 -6.88 0.77 -17.87
C PRO A 71 -6.15 -0.57 -17.65
N PRO A 72 -6.38 -1.27 -16.51
CA PRO A 72 -7.31 -0.96 -15.42
C PRO A 72 -6.83 0.10 -14.41
N PHE A 73 -5.78 0.87 -14.71
CA PHE A 73 -5.16 1.95 -13.92
C PHE A 73 -4.47 1.49 -12.63
N VAL A 74 -5.05 0.56 -11.88
CA VAL A 74 -4.48 -0.01 -10.66
C VAL A 74 -4.21 -1.50 -10.87
N HIS A 75 -2.94 -1.89 -10.85
CA HIS A 75 -2.50 -3.25 -11.13
C HIS A 75 -1.98 -3.89 -9.86
N TYR A 76 -2.59 -5.00 -9.42
CA TYR A 76 -2.07 -5.76 -8.29
C TYR A 76 -0.72 -6.38 -8.65
N ILE A 77 0.30 -6.14 -7.81
CA ILE A 77 1.62 -6.73 -7.98
C ILE A 77 1.78 -7.96 -7.09
N ASN A 78 1.69 -7.78 -5.77
CA ASN A 78 1.75 -8.89 -4.83
C ASN A 78 1.28 -8.51 -3.42
N THR A 79 1.34 -9.49 -2.52
CA THR A 79 1.14 -9.35 -1.09
C THR A 79 2.37 -9.85 -0.35
N PHE A 80 2.97 -9.01 0.47
CA PHE A 80 3.99 -9.41 1.43
C PHE A 80 3.32 -9.88 2.73
N GLN A 81 3.60 -11.11 3.16
CA GLN A 81 3.02 -11.73 4.34
C GLN A 81 4.03 -11.75 5.49
N THR A 82 3.55 -11.43 6.70
CA THR A 82 4.27 -11.56 7.96
C THR A 82 3.57 -12.59 8.86
N PRO A 83 4.28 -13.22 9.82
CA PRO A 83 3.68 -14.25 10.68
C PRO A 83 2.75 -13.68 11.75
N ASP A 84 2.85 -12.38 12.05
CA ASP A 84 2.16 -11.74 13.15
C ASP A 84 1.45 -10.44 12.72
N PRO A 85 0.51 -9.89 13.50
CA PRO A 85 -0.14 -8.61 13.18
C PRO A 85 0.73 -7.38 13.46
N GLN A 86 0.67 -6.38 12.59
CA GLN A 86 1.35 -5.09 12.80
C GLN A 86 0.55 -4.14 13.71
N ARG A 87 1.23 -3.43 14.61
CA ARG A 87 0.68 -2.38 15.48
C ARG A 87 0.83 -0.98 14.89
N GLY A 88 1.79 -0.82 14.00
CA GLY A 88 2.09 0.42 13.30
C GLY A 88 3.11 0.15 12.20
N ILE A 89 3.16 1.05 11.23
CA ILE A 89 4.08 0.97 10.11
C ILE A 89 4.48 2.38 9.69
N GLY A 90 5.76 2.57 9.39
CA GLY A 90 6.29 3.79 8.80
C GLY A 90 7.09 3.45 7.54
N MET A 91 7.06 4.34 6.55
CA MET A 91 7.84 4.20 5.31
C MET A 91 9.06 5.10 5.36
N MET A 92 10.23 4.56 5.01
CA MET A 92 11.48 5.29 4.88
C MET A 92 11.40 6.26 3.70
N PRO A 93 11.77 7.55 3.86
CA PRO A 93 11.98 8.44 2.73
C PRO A 93 13.01 7.87 1.74
N LYS A 94 12.82 8.13 0.45
CA LYS A 94 13.65 7.58 -0.64
C LYS A 94 15.15 7.69 -0.43
N ARG A 95 15.62 8.82 0.11
CA ARG A 95 17.04 9.07 0.41
C ARG A 95 17.66 8.08 1.41
N GLY A 96 16.86 7.34 2.16
CA GLY A 96 17.32 6.32 3.10
C GLY A 96 17.24 4.89 2.58
N CYS A 97 16.75 4.66 1.36
CA CYS A 97 16.75 3.34 0.74
C CYS A 97 18.16 2.95 0.26
N ASP A 98 18.51 1.68 0.36
CA ASP A 98 19.78 1.15 -0.15
C ASP A 98 19.67 0.79 -1.63
N VAL A 99 20.09 1.73 -2.47
CA VAL A 99 20.02 1.58 -3.93
C VAL A 99 20.97 0.49 -4.46
N ASN A 100 22.02 0.13 -3.73
CA ASN A 100 22.98 -0.90 -4.17
C ASN A 100 22.35 -2.30 -4.11
N SER A 101 21.41 -2.52 -3.20
CA SER A 101 20.63 -3.76 -3.11
C SER A 101 19.31 -3.72 -3.89
N CYS A 102 19.13 -2.70 -4.74
CA CYS A 102 17.88 -2.49 -5.50
C CYS A 102 16.64 -2.35 -4.59
N GLU A 103 16.82 -1.81 -3.38
CA GLU A 103 15.72 -1.50 -2.46
C GLU A 103 14.94 -0.30 -3.00
N ILE A 104 13.66 -0.53 -3.31
CA ILE A 104 12.76 0.51 -3.82
C ILE A 104 11.92 1.13 -2.71
N SER A 105 11.68 0.41 -1.62
CA SER A 105 10.99 0.93 -0.44
C SER A 105 11.42 0.17 0.81
N ARG A 106 11.47 0.84 1.95
CA ARG A 106 11.76 0.25 3.25
C ARG A 106 10.69 0.64 4.26
N PHE A 107 10.18 -0.34 5.00
CA PHE A 107 9.20 -0.13 6.06
C PHE A 107 9.79 -0.46 7.43
N TYR A 108 9.35 0.31 8.42
CA TYR A 108 9.59 0.10 9.84
C TYR A 108 8.28 -0.37 10.46
N ARG A 109 8.16 -1.67 10.68
CA ARG A 109 6.96 -2.34 11.20
C ARG A 109 7.09 -2.54 12.70
N LEU A 110 6.07 -2.14 13.45
CA LEU A 110 5.95 -2.44 14.88
C LEU A 110 5.03 -3.63 15.08
N ASN A 111 5.38 -4.53 15.98
CA ASN A 111 4.53 -5.65 16.38
C ASN A 111 4.63 -5.91 17.90
N ASN A 112 4.05 -7.02 18.36
CA ASN A 112 4.05 -7.38 19.78
C ASN A 112 5.38 -7.96 20.30
N SER A 113 6.41 -8.10 19.45
CA SER A 113 7.71 -8.63 19.90
C SER A 113 8.51 -7.63 20.75
N GLY A 114 8.09 -6.37 20.79
CA GLY A 114 8.81 -5.28 21.48
C GLY A 114 9.91 -4.64 20.62
N PHE A 115 10.16 -5.13 19.42
CA PHE A 115 11.16 -4.57 18.50
C PHE A 115 10.53 -4.02 17.22
N CYS A 116 11.21 -3.06 16.59
CA CYS A 116 10.87 -2.60 15.26
C CYS A 116 11.52 -3.51 14.22
N GLN A 117 10.71 -4.09 13.35
CA GLN A 117 11.15 -4.96 12.27
C GLN A 117 11.31 -4.14 10.98
N VAL A 118 12.45 -4.31 10.31
CA VAL A 118 12.71 -3.68 9.01
C VAL A 118 12.25 -4.61 7.90
N ILE A 119 11.47 -4.08 6.95
CA ILE A 119 11.01 -4.78 5.76
C ILE A 119 11.53 -4.04 4.54
N SER A 120 12.29 -4.72 3.70
CA SER A 120 12.84 -4.19 2.45
C SER A 120 12.05 -4.74 1.25
N MET A 121 11.52 -3.83 0.43
CA MET A 121 10.94 -4.15 -0.87
C MET A 121 12.02 -3.95 -1.92
N THR A 122 12.37 -4.99 -2.64
CA THR A 122 13.44 -4.98 -3.65
C THR A 122 12.91 -5.45 -5.00
N VAL A 123 13.54 -4.97 -6.07
CA VAL A 123 13.29 -5.50 -7.42
C VAL A 123 14.28 -6.64 -7.68
N PRO A 124 13.83 -7.87 -7.98
CA PRO A 124 14.72 -8.95 -8.36
C PRO A 124 15.52 -8.57 -9.61
N ARG A 125 16.85 -8.71 -9.55
CA ARG A 125 17.72 -8.59 -10.72
C ARG A 125 18.43 -9.92 -10.99
N LYS A 126 18.81 -10.13 -12.24
CA LYS A 126 19.72 -11.22 -12.66
C LYS A 126 21.17 -10.81 -12.41
#